data_AF-A0A4S2G250-F1
#
_entry.id   AF-A0A4S2G250-F1
#
_cell.length_a   1.000
_cell.length_b   1.000
_cell.length_c   1.000
_cell.angle_alpha   90.00
_cell.angle_beta   90.00
_cell.angle_gamma   90.00
#
_symmetry.space_group_name_H-M   'P 1'
#
loop_
_entity.id
_entity.type
_entity.pdbx_description
1 polymer ?
#
loop_
_entity_poly.entity_id
_entity_poly.type
_entity_poly.pdbx_seq_one_letter_code
_entity_poly.pdbx_strand_id
1 'polypeptide(L)'
;MRLKDIILTSRKVLSILLGIAASVCLVACSDDEPKDRSELITMWVSAETTTVYDEWLDSDLECMLVKFSPNSEWEPMPMGKIQGFTYEDGVEYELSVYRTTLANPPADGPIYTYRLDRIISRSVVTVYTQGLDDYIEVPAEGKDFSIEFTSNSPCEIARIVGSIFGDVSLQKKSDSNYSLLLKIPENIGMGRVKKISLRFGNGEEKNIGIWQMPRKFNASETFEMPYSGCLGYMIGSDESNYGKIRNVRIVGMLNTNDCYYLKRILESNGYQGNGEKPEYTIDLSQSGFVAGKESHYSDCNICNVPSDYLPTVFTNDVPAGVFTSNKYLTEVILPEGIEMIDPSAFSHCTALTTVNIPSSCTEIGSNAFKSCESLKNVLFPYISQDIDLPHLQKIGQYAFYGTGRLNSFVLPESLKVVETTSLSFYVDKLFCLTEEPPVWEIPGNAGYVLGPKPDGCTLYVPYGCSEAYKASEKWGKFKIVEMPEDKWWEMIP
;
A
#
# COMPACT_ATOMS: atom_id res chain seq x y z
N MET A 1 -18.95 -71.11 10.15
CA MET A 1 -18.49 -69.75 10.51
C MET A 1 -18.19 -69.75 12.00
N ARG A 2 -16.96 -69.41 12.40
CA ARG A 2 -16.54 -69.48 13.81
C ARG A 2 -17.22 -68.33 14.56
N LEU A 3 -17.54 -68.51 15.85
CA LEU A 3 -18.10 -67.48 16.73
C LEU A 3 -17.37 -66.12 16.63
N LYS A 4 -16.07 -66.16 16.34
CA LYS A 4 -15.21 -64.98 16.08
C LYS A 4 -15.67 -64.14 14.89
N ASP A 5 -16.15 -64.74 13.80
CA ASP A 5 -16.55 -64.03 12.58
C ASP A 5 -17.89 -63.31 12.79
N ILE A 6 -18.80 -63.91 13.55
CA ILE A 6 -20.07 -63.29 13.96
C ILE A 6 -19.78 -62.10 14.88
N ILE A 7 -18.95 -62.28 15.92
CA ILE A 7 -18.55 -61.20 16.84
C ILE A 7 -17.84 -60.06 16.10
N LEU A 8 -16.97 -60.34 15.13
CA LEU A 8 -16.30 -59.31 14.33
C LEU A 8 -17.28 -58.52 13.46
N THR A 9 -18.26 -59.20 12.88
CA THR A 9 -19.28 -58.60 12.01
C THR A 9 -20.25 -57.77 12.85
N SER A 10 -20.71 -58.27 14.00
CA SER A 10 -21.52 -57.54 14.97
C SER A 10 -20.78 -56.30 15.50
N ARG A 11 -19.47 -56.41 15.77
CA ARG A 11 -18.65 -55.26 16.19
C ARG A 11 -18.56 -54.19 15.11
N LYS A 12 -18.30 -54.56 13.85
CA LYS A 12 -18.26 -53.60 12.72
C LYS A 12 -19.61 -52.90 12.50
N VAL A 13 -20.71 -53.65 12.58
CA VAL A 13 -22.07 -53.08 12.45
C VAL A 13 -22.38 -52.13 13.60
N LEU A 14 -22.01 -52.51 14.83
CA LEU A 14 -22.13 -51.64 16.00
C LEU A 14 -21.24 -50.38 15.85
N SER A 15 -20.05 -50.49 15.26
CA SER A 15 -19.17 -49.34 14.97
C SER A 15 -19.78 -48.35 13.97
N ILE A 16 -20.45 -48.86 12.93
CA ILE A 16 -21.14 -48.03 11.94
C ILE A 16 -22.33 -47.32 12.58
N LEU A 17 -23.13 -48.06 13.37
CA LEU A 17 -24.29 -47.49 14.08
C LEU A 17 -23.87 -46.44 15.12
N LEU A 18 -22.80 -46.70 15.87
CA LEU A 18 -22.24 -45.74 16.84
C LEU A 18 -21.58 -44.54 16.16
N GLY A 19 -20.93 -44.73 15.00
CA GLY A 19 -20.40 -43.65 14.19
C GLY A 19 -21.48 -42.74 13.61
N ILE A 20 -22.61 -43.33 13.17
CA ILE A 20 -23.79 -42.58 12.73
C ILE A 20 -24.41 -41.82 13.91
N ALA A 21 -24.59 -42.48 15.07
CA ALA A 21 -25.10 -41.82 16.27
C ALA A 21 -24.21 -40.66 16.73
N ALA A 22 -22.88 -40.84 16.70
CA ALA A 22 -21.91 -39.78 16.98
C ALA A 22 -22.01 -38.61 15.98
N SER A 23 -22.18 -38.90 14.69
CA SER A 23 -22.37 -37.86 13.67
C SER A 23 -23.63 -37.03 13.88
N VAL A 24 -24.73 -37.64 14.32
CA VAL A 24 -25.99 -36.95 14.57
C VAL A 24 -25.90 -36.04 15.81
N CYS A 25 -25.26 -36.50 16.89
CA CYS A 25 -25.04 -35.69 18.09
C CYS A 25 -24.06 -34.53 17.85
N LEU A 26 -23.06 -34.73 16.99
CA LEU A 26 -22.07 -33.72 16.62
C LEU A 26 -22.68 -32.56 15.82
N VAL A 27 -23.60 -32.84 14.89
CA VAL A 27 -24.33 -31.83 14.11
C VAL A 27 -25.30 -31.02 14.99
N ALA A 28 -25.79 -31.59 16.09
CA ALA A 28 -26.79 -30.96 16.95
C ALA A 28 -26.21 -30.03 18.04
N CYS A 29 -24.89 -29.99 18.27
CA CYS A 29 -24.31 -29.37 19.48
C CYS A 29 -23.11 -28.45 19.24
N SER A 30 -22.90 -27.92 18.03
CA SER A 30 -21.72 -27.12 17.71
C SER A 30 -22.06 -25.87 16.88
N ASP A 31 -22.18 -24.73 17.56
CA ASP A 31 -22.17 -23.39 16.91
C ASP A 31 -20.74 -22.82 16.77
N ASP A 32 -19.69 -23.54 17.18
CA ASP A 32 -18.29 -23.07 17.16
C ASP A 32 -17.37 -23.95 16.28
N GLU A 33 -16.63 -23.32 15.36
CA GLU A 33 -15.58 -23.97 14.56
C GLU A 33 -14.38 -24.42 15.44
N PRO A 34 -13.87 -25.66 15.29
CA PRO A 34 -12.65 -26.11 15.95
C PRO A 34 -11.43 -25.30 15.49
N LYS A 35 -10.86 -24.47 16.38
CA LYS A 35 -9.77 -23.54 16.01
C LYS A 35 -8.36 -24.15 16.01
N ASP A 36 -8.18 -25.39 16.47
CA ASP A 36 -6.84 -26.00 16.51
C ASP A 36 -6.86 -27.54 16.35
N ARG A 37 -5.77 -28.12 15.84
CA ARG A 37 -5.67 -29.50 15.32
C ARG A 37 -5.83 -30.66 16.34
N SER A 38 -6.46 -30.43 17.49
CA SER A 38 -6.79 -31.52 18.42
C SER A 38 -7.89 -31.09 19.38
N GLU A 39 -9.13 -31.03 18.91
CA GLU A 39 -10.28 -31.01 19.81
C GLU A 39 -10.69 -32.44 20.19
N LEU A 40 -10.75 -32.69 21.49
CA LEU A 40 -11.16 -33.96 22.10
C LEU A 40 -12.66 -33.88 22.38
N ILE A 41 -13.46 -34.69 21.68
CA ILE A 41 -14.90 -34.75 21.88
C ILE A 41 -15.24 -36.07 22.56
N THR A 42 -15.64 -36.00 23.83
CA THR A 42 -15.99 -37.19 24.62
C THR A 42 -17.50 -37.41 24.58
N MET A 43 -17.93 -38.52 23.99
CA MET A 43 -19.34 -38.96 24.03
C MET A 43 -19.51 -40.13 24.99
N TRP A 44 -20.63 -40.16 25.70
CA TRP A 44 -20.96 -41.24 26.63
C TRP A 44 -21.76 -42.31 25.90
N VAL A 45 -21.31 -43.56 25.96
CA VAL A 45 -22.07 -44.71 25.43
C VAL A 45 -21.97 -45.86 26.42
N SER A 46 -23.07 -46.18 27.10
CA SER A 46 -23.16 -47.36 27.99
C SER A 46 -23.24 -48.64 27.17
N ALA A 47 -22.50 -49.67 27.58
CA ALA A 47 -22.42 -50.95 26.86
C ALA A 47 -23.57 -51.92 27.15
N GLU A 48 -24.51 -51.60 28.05
CA GLU A 48 -25.57 -52.55 28.46
C GLU A 48 -26.93 -52.33 27.79
N THR A 49 -27.10 -51.32 26.94
CA THR A 49 -28.35 -51.10 26.21
C THR A 49 -28.10 -50.95 24.71
N THR A 50 -27.99 -52.06 23.98
CA THR A 50 -28.37 -52.08 22.54
C THR A 50 -29.89 -52.04 22.42
N THR A 51 -30.51 -50.97 22.92
CA THR A 51 -31.93 -50.68 22.74
C THR A 51 -32.07 -49.17 22.74
N VAL A 52 -32.18 -48.59 21.54
CA VAL A 52 -32.66 -47.22 21.37
C VAL A 52 -34.15 -47.28 21.75
N TYR A 53 -34.48 -46.87 22.98
CA TYR A 53 -35.86 -46.63 23.36
C TYR A 53 -36.24 -45.23 22.85
N ASP A 54 -37.15 -45.20 21.88
CA ASP A 54 -37.69 -44.03 21.19
C ASP A 54 -38.60 -43.15 22.09
N GLU A 55 -38.66 -43.43 23.40
CA GLU A 55 -39.54 -42.72 24.36
C GLU A 55 -38.76 -41.88 25.39
N TRP A 56 -37.44 -41.72 25.24
CA TRP A 56 -36.59 -40.86 26.10
C TRP A 56 -36.04 -39.64 25.36
N LEU A 57 -36.59 -39.29 24.20
CA LEU A 57 -36.37 -37.99 23.56
C LEU A 57 -37.26 -36.91 24.20
N ASP A 58 -37.21 -36.80 25.52
CA ASP A 58 -37.72 -35.63 26.25
C ASP A 58 -36.56 -34.64 26.47
N SER A 59 -36.61 -33.58 25.67
CA SER A 59 -36.07 -32.21 25.76
C SER A 59 -34.69 -31.86 26.36
N ASP A 60 -33.98 -32.68 27.15
CA ASP A 60 -32.83 -32.16 27.93
C ASP A 60 -31.60 -33.10 27.97
N LEU A 61 -31.22 -33.69 26.85
CA LEU A 61 -29.85 -34.19 26.65
C LEU A 61 -29.00 -33.05 26.07
N GLU A 62 -28.52 -32.16 26.94
CA GLU A 62 -27.31 -31.40 26.63
C GLU A 62 -26.19 -32.44 26.41
N CYS A 63 -25.77 -32.65 25.15
CA CYS A 63 -24.49 -33.32 24.91
C CYS A 63 -23.41 -32.44 25.53
N MET A 64 -23.00 -32.78 26.75
CA MET A 64 -22.01 -31.99 27.48
C MET A 64 -20.65 -32.11 26.78
N LEU A 65 -20.20 -31.05 26.14
CA LEU A 65 -18.85 -30.92 25.58
C LEU A 65 -17.87 -30.71 26.74
N VAL A 66 -17.37 -31.80 27.30
CA VAL A 66 -16.44 -31.74 28.45
C VAL A 66 -14.99 -31.69 27.97
N LYS A 67 -14.33 -30.55 28.16
CA LYS A 67 -12.89 -30.38 27.94
C LYS A 67 -12.12 -31.04 29.10
N PHE A 68 -11.59 -32.24 28.88
CA PHE A 68 -10.75 -32.92 29.88
C PHE A 68 -9.28 -32.48 29.81
N SER A 69 -8.63 -32.43 30.98
CA SER A 69 -7.20 -32.13 31.06
C SER A 69 -6.35 -33.31 30.55
N PRO A 70 -5.12 -33.07 30.07
CA PRO A 70 -4.25 -34.09 29.45
C PRO A 70 -3.81 -35.26 30.35
N ASN A 71 -4.16 -35.25 31.64
CA ASN A 71 -3.56 -36.12 32.66
C ASN A 71 -4.26 -37.47 32.88
N SER A 72 -5.22 -37.86 32.02
CA SER A 72 -5.82 -39.20 32.06
C SER A 72 -4.96 -40.22 31.30
N GLU A 73 -4.88 -41.47 31.78
CA GLU A 73 -4.23 -42.56 31.04
C GLU A 73 -5.20 -43.15 30.00
N TRP A 74 -4.73 -43.33 28.77
CA TRP A 74 -5.52 -43.77 27.62
C TRP A 74 -4.99 -45.09 27.08
N GLU A 75 -5.88 -46.05 26.86
CA GLU A 75 -5.52 -47.29 26.18
C GLU A 75 -6.12 -47.34 24.75
N PRO A 76 -5.29 -47.49 23.70
CA PRO A 76 -5.78 -47.66 22.34
C PRO A 76 -6.55 -48.97 22.22
N MET A 77 -7.76 -48.92 21.67
CA MET A 77 -8.49 -50.15 21.38
C MET A 77 -8.01 -50.80 20.07
N PRO A 78 -8.08 -52.15 19.94
CA PRO A 78 -7.79 -52.86 18.69
C PRO A 78 -8.74 -52.53 17.53
N MET A 79 -9.74 -51.66 17.73
CA MET A 79 -10.81 -51.35 16.79
C MET A 79 -10.36 -50.47 15.61
N GLY A 80 -9.17 -49.87 15.68
CA GLY A 80 -8.54 -49.18 14.54
C GLY A 80 -9.13 -47.79 14.22
N LYS A 81 -8.37 -47.02 13.44
CA LYS A 81 -8.74 -45.69 12.95
C LYS A 81 -9.96 -45.77 12.02
N ILE A 82 -10.93 -44.89 12.21
CA ILE A 82 -12.07 -44.71 11.30
C ILE A 82 -11.71 -43.56 10.36
N GLN A 83 -11.76 -43.79 9.05
CA GLN A 83 -11.42 -42.82 8.01
C GLN A 83 -12.64 -42.49 7.15
N GLY A 84 -12.74 -41.24 6.68
CA GLY A 84 -13.73 -40.81 5.68
C GLY A 84 -15.07 -40.37 6.25
N PHE A 85 -15.09 -39.82 7.47
CA PHE A 85 -16.29 -39.24 8.07
C PHE A 85 -16.32 -37.72 7.85
N THR A 86 -17.49 -37.17 7.50
CA THR A 86 -17.70 -35.75 7.24
C THR A 86 -18.40 -35.09 8.43
N TYR A 87 -17.74 -34.11 9.07
CA TYR A 87 -18.28 -33.32 10.21
C TYR A 87 -18.74 -31.94 9.75
N GLU A 88 -17.87 -31.24 9.01
CA GLU A 88 -18.17 -30.00 8.28
C GLU A 88 -18.37 -30.34 6.80
N ASP A 89 -19.24 -29.59 6.11
CA ASP A 89 -19.55 -29.83 4.70
C ASP A 89 -18.27 -29.83 3.85
N GLY A 90 -18.00 -30.96 3.20
CA GLY A 90 -16.80 -31.15 2.38
C GLY A 90 -15.50 -31.45 3.14
N VAL A 91 -15.48 -31.53 4.48
CA VAL A 91 -14.28 -31.86 5.26
C VAL A 91 -14.34 -33.30 5.77
N GLU A 92 -13.41 -34.15 5.35
CA GLU A 92 -13.27 -35.51 5.88
C GLU A 92 -12.27 -35.58 7.03
N TYR A 93 -12.58 -36.35 8.06
CA TYR A 93 -11.78 -36.51 9.26
C TYR A 93 -11.38 -37.97 9.52
N GLU A 94 -10.25 -38.15 10.20
CA GLU A 94 -9.78 -39.41 10.79
C GLU A 94 -10.11 -39.39 12.29
N LEU A 95 -10.84 -40.40 12.75
CA LEU A 95 -11.25 -40.55 14.14
C LEU A 95 -10.53 -41.76 14.76
N SER A 96 -9.94 -41.57 15.94
CA SER A 96 -9.42 -42.68 16.75
C SER A 96 -10.27 -42.91 17.99
N VAL A 97 -10.50 -44.18 18.30
CA VAL A 97 -11.31 -44.60 19.45
C VAL A 97 -10.39 -45.07 20.57
N TYR A 98 -10.55 -44.46 21.74
CA TYR A 98 -9.78 -44.78 22.94
C TYR A 98 -10.71 -45.24 24.06
N ARG A 99 -10.18 -46.12 24.92
CA ARG A 99 -10.81 -46.42 26.21
C ARG A 99 -10.22 -45.49 27.26
N THR A 100 -11.06 -44.89 28.08
CA THR A 100 -10.62 -44.14 29.26
C THR A 100 -10.90 -44.92 30.53
N THR A 101 -9.96 -44.84 31.47
CA THR A 101 -10.12 -45.31 32.84
C THR A 101 -10.22 -44.08 33.74
N LEU A 102 -11.43 -43.74 34.19
CA LEU A 102 -11.62 -42.66 35.15
C LEU A 102 -11.22 -43.11 36.56
N ALA A 103 -10.74 -42.17 37.37
CA ALA A 103 -10.47 -42.39 38.79
C ALA A 103 -11.75 -42.70 39.61
N ASN A 104 -12.92 -42.33 39.10
CA ASN A 104 -14.25 -42.68 39.62
C ASN A 104 -15.24 -42.78 38.45
N PRO A 105 -15.40 -43.96 37.82
CA PRO A 105 -16.42 -44.13 36.79
C PRO A 105 -17.81 -44.17 37.44
N PRO A 106 -18.84 -43.58 36.81
CA PRO A 106 -20.23 -43.82 37.20
C PRO A 106 -20.58 -45.30 37.01
N ALA A 107 -21.57 -45.76 37.77
CA ALA A 107 -21.78 -47.18 38.09
C ALA A 107 -22.01 -48.12 36.90
N ASP A 108 -22.35 -47.62 35.71
CA ASP A 108 -22.76 -48.45 34.58
C ASP A 108 -21.89 -48.26 33.33
N GLY A 109 -21.03 -49.25 33.09
CA GLY A 109 -20.42 -49.54 31.78
C GLY A 109 -19.06 -48.88 31.48
N PRO A 110 -18.31 -49.44 30.49
CA PRO A 110 -17.07 -48.85 30.02
C PRO A 110 -17.32 -47.54 29.25
N ILE A 111 -16.51 -46.52 29.51
CA ILE A 111 -16.55 -45.25 28.79
C ILE A 111 -15.63 -45.32 27.57
N TYR A 112 -16.19 -44.94 26.42
CA TYR A 112 -15.47 -44.80 25.17
C TYR A 112 -15.27 -43.31 24.89
N THR A 113 -14.08 -42.95 24.44
CA THR A 113 -13.78 -41.57 24.09
C THR A 113 -13.22 -41.54 22.68
N TYR A 114 -13.74 -40.62 21.89
CA TYR A 114 -13.36 -40.44 20.50
C TYR A 114 -12.43 -39.22 20.40
N ARG A 115 -11.35 -39.37 19.65
CA ARG A 115 -10.45 -38.25 19.35
C ARG A 115 -10.47 -37.99 17.86
N LEU A 116 -10.71 -36.72 17.51
CA LEU A 116 -10.47 -36.23 16.17
C LEU A 116 -8.96 -36.16 15.97
N ASP A 117 -8.40 -37.05 15.16
CA ASP A 117 -6.94 -37.17 15.03
C ASP A 117 -6.38 -36.21 13.99
N ARG A 118 -7.04 -36.08 12.83
CA ARG A 118 -6.65 -35.16 11.75
C ARG A 118 -7.72 -35.05 10.66
N ILE A 119 -7.69 -33.95 9.94
CA ILE A 119 -8.40 -33.76 8.68
C ILE A 119 -7.70 -34.62 7.60
N ILE A 120 -8.48 -35.47 6.90
CA ILE A 120 -8.03 -36.33 5.80
C ILE A 120 -8.13 -35.59 4.47
N SER A 121 -9.21 -34.85 4.25
CA SER A 121 -9.42 -34.07 3.02
C SER A 121 -10.30 -32.85 3.29
N ARG A 122 -10.06 -31.76 2.54
CA ARG A 122 -10.94 -30.59 2.47
C ARG A 122 -11.36 -30.39 1.02
N SER A 123 -12.65 -30.57 0.77
CA SER A 123 -13.31 -30.19 -0.47
C SER A 123 -13.64 -28.71 -0.36
N VAL A 124 -12.70 -27.84 -0.69
CA VAL A 124 -13.00 -26.40 -0.78
C VAL A 124 -13.94 -26.22 -1.96
N VAL A 125 -15.24 -26.06 -1.69
CA VAL A 125 -16.17 -25.60 -2.71
C VAL A 125 -15.82 -24.14 -2.98
N THR A 126 -14.97 -23.92 -3.98
CA THR A 126 -14.58 -22.57 -4.39
C THR A 126 -15.80 -21.86 -4.96
N VAL A 127 -16.06 -20.63 -4.54
CA VAL A 127 -17.09 -19.80 -5.17
C VAL A 127 -16.62 -19.40 -6.57
N TYR A 128 -17.50 -19.58 -7.54
CA TYR A 128 -17.31 -19.08 -8.89
C TYR A 128 -18.44 -18.13 -9.22
N THR A 129 -18.10 -16.94 -9.70
CA THR A 129 -19.05 -15.98 -10.27
C THR A 129 -18.76 -15.79 -11.74
N GLN A 130 -19.75 -15.89 -12.61
CA GLN A 130 -19.61 -15.59 -14.04
C GLN A 130 -20.36 -14.31 -14.39
N GLY A 131 -19.71 -13.38 -15.10
CA GLY A 131 -20.30 -12.08 -15.47
C GLY A 131 -20.18 -11.01 -14.39
N LEU A 132 -19.34 -11.22 -13.38
CA LEU A 132 -19.08 -10.27 -12.30
C LEU A 132 -17.60 -9.92 -12.22
N ASP A 133 -17.25 -8.81 -12.85
CA ASP A 133 -15.90 -8.25 -12.84
C ASP A 133 -15.53 -7.67 -11.47
N ASP A 134 -14.23 -7.60 -11.18
CA ASP A 134 -13.72 -7.07 -9.91
C ASP A 134 -13.92 -5.54 -9.79
N TYR A 135 -14.03 -4.84 -10.93
CA TYR A 135 -14.48 -3.47 -10.95
C TYR A 135 -15.32 -3.15 -12.17
N ILE A 136 -16.17 -2.13 -12.03
CA ILE A 136 -17.01 -1.58 -13.08
C ILE A 136 -16.74 -0.09 -13.22
N GLU A 137 -16.47 0.33 -14.44
CA GLU A 137 -16.31 1.73 -14.78
C GLU A 137 -17.65 2.37 -15.16
N VAL A 138 -17.91 3.58 -14.66
CA VAL A 138 -19.16 4.31 -14.91
C VAL A 138 -18.86 5.73 -15.38
N PRO A 139 -19.55 6.23 -16.42
CA PRO A 139 -19.38 7.60 -16.89
C PRO A 139 -19.77 8.65 -15.86
N ALA A 140 -19.23 9.86 -16.03
CA ALA A 140 -19.49 10.99 -15.16
C ALA A 140 -20.94 11.47 -15.24
N GLU A 141 -21.59 11.39 -16.40
CA GLU A 141 -22.95 11.86 -16.63
C GLU A 141 -24.01 11.16 -15.76
N GLY A 142 -23.66 10.00 -15.18
CA GLY A 142 -24.57 9.19 -14.40
C GLY A 142 -25.48 8.36 -15.29
N LYS A 143 -25.64 7.10 -14.93
CA LYS A 143 -26.51 6.16 -15.63
C LYS A 143 -26.83 5.02 -14.69
N ASP A 144 -28.10 4.63 -14.64
CA ASP A 144 -28.50 3.43 -13.92
C ASP A 144 -28.16 2.20 -14.76
N PHE A 145 -27.65 1.15 -14.11
CA PHE A 145 -27.35 -0.11 -14.76
C PHE A 145 -27.63 -1.31 -13.85
N SER A 146 -27.80 -2.46 -14.49
CA SER A 146 -27.99 -3.75 -13.86
C SER A 146 -26.91 -4.70 -14.36
N ILE A 147 -26.19 -5.33 -13.44
CA ILE A 147 -25.18 -6.34 -13.78
C ILE A 147 -25.77 -7.71 -13.50
N GLU A 148 -25.93 -8.49 -14.55
CA GLU A 148 -26.39 -9.87 -14.47
C GLU A 148 -25.19 -10.79 -14.28
N PHE A 149 -25.21 -11.58 -13.23
CA PHE A 149 -24.16 -12.57 -12.96
C PHE A 149 -24.74 -13.86 -12.42
N THR A 150 -23.97 -14.93 -12.58
CA THR A 150 -24.30 -16.23 -12.00
C THR A 150 -23.35 -16.59 -10.87
N SER A 151 -23.83 -17.34 -9.88
CA SER A 151 -23.00 -17.90 -8.81
C SER A 151 -23.42 -19.34 -8.48
N ASN A 152 -22.43 -20.17 -8.17
CA ASN A 152 -22.65 -21.52 -7.65
C ASN A 152 -23.00 -21.56 -6.15
N SER A 153 -23.01 -20.42 -5.46
CA SER A 153 -23.31 -20.29 -4.05
C SER A 153 -24.30 -19.13 -3.82
N PRO A 154 -25.24 -19.23 -2.87
CA PRO A 154 -26.09 -18.10 -2.51
C PRO A 154 -25.24 -16.92 -2.04
N CYS A 155 -25.64 -15.71 -2.41
CA CYS A 155 -24.89 -14.51 -2.03
C CYS A 155 -25.79 -13.36 -1.60
N GLU A 156 -25.23 -12.51 -0.73
CA GLU A 156 -25.85 -11.29 -0.23
C GLU A 156 -24.83 -10.14 -0.18
N ILE A 157 -25.33 -8.90 -0.16
CA ILE A 157 -24.48 -7.74 0.09
C ILE A 157 -24.16 -7.71 1.59
N ALA A 158 -22.91 -7.99 1.94
CA ALA A 158 -22.45 -7.93 3.32
C ALA A 158 -22.09 -6.50 3.73
N ARG A 159 -21.45 -5.74 2.84
CA ARG A 159 -20.97 -4.39 3.15
C ARG A 159 -20.86 -3.50 1.91
N ILE A 160 -21.10 -2.21 2.10
CA ILE A 160 -20.81 -1.17 1.12
C ILE A 160 -19.95 -0.11 1.81
N VAL A 161 -18.80 0.22 1.23
CA VAL A 161 -17.87 1.24 1.74
C VAL A 161 -17.34 2.13 0.62
N GLY A 162 -16.73 3.25 0.99
CA GLY A 162 -16.18 4.22 0.04
C GLY A 162 -17.09 5.45 -0.09
N SER A 163 -17.07 6.07 -1.26
CA SER A 163 -17.73 7.35 -1.50
C SER A 163 -19.26 7.24 -1.42
N ILE A 164 -19.88 8.27 -0.86
CA ILE A 164 -21.35 8.34 -0.72
C ILE A 164 -21.95 8.81 -2.05
N PHE A 165 -22.21 7.86 -2.95
CA PHE A 165 -22.93 8.12 -4.20
C PHE A 165 -23.73 6.92 -4.67
N GLY A 166 -24.96 7.17 -5.11
CA GLY A 166 -25.80 6.13 -5.69
C GLY A 166 -26.23 5.02 -4.74
N ASP A 167 -27.25 4.28 -5.16
CA ASP A 167 -27.79 3.16 -4.40
C ASP A 167 -27.40 1.84 -5.05
N VAL A 168 -27.12 0.84 -4.22
CA VAL A 168 -26.78 -0.52 -4.63
C VAL A 168 -27.80 -1.46 -4.03
N SER A 169 -28.35 -2.35 -4.85
CA SER A 169 -29.20 -3.44 -4.37
C SER A 169 -28.95 -4.72 -5.15
N LEU A 170 -29.12 -5.85 -4.49
CA LEU A 170 -28.98 -7.17 -5.09
C LEU A 170 -30.36 -7.82 -5.21
N GLN A 171 -30.70 -8.31 -6.41
CA GLN A 171 -31.91 -9.08 -6.65
C GLN A 171 -31.55 -10.50 -7.07
N LYS A 172 -32.09 -11.49 -6.36
CA LYS A 172 -32.05 -12.89 -6.78
C LYS A 172 -33.14 -13.13 -7.84
N LYS A 173 -32.75 -13.51 -9.06
CA LYS A 173 -33.68 -13.81 -10.16
C LYS A 173 -34.05 -15.29 -10.23
N SER A 174 -33.10 -16.17 -9.93
CA SER A 174 -33.31 -17.62 -9.75
C SER A 174 -32.21 -18.18 -8.85
N ASP A 175 -32.16 -19.49 -8.63
CA ASP A 175 -31.23 -20.09 -7.66
C ASP A 175 -29.74 -19.79 -7.88
N SER A 176 -29.34 -19.63 -9.15
CA SER A 176 -27.95 -19.30 -9.50
C SER A 176 -27.79 -17.97 -10.22
N ASN A 177 -28.86 -17.18 -10.44
CA ASN A 177 -28.81 -15.93 -11.20
C ASN A 177 -29.15 -14.72 -10.32
N TYR A 178 -28.29 -13.71 -10.38
CA TYR A 178 -28.37 -12.49 -9.58
C TYR A 178 -28.25 -11.25 -10.47
N SER A 179 -28.89 -10.17 -10.04
CA SER A 179 -28.81 -8.86 -10.66
C SER A 179 -28.40 -7.82 -9.63
N LEU A 180 -27.24 -7.19 -9.85
CA LEU A 180 -26.76 -6.07 -9.05
C LEU A 180 -27.25 -4.77 -9.69
N LEU A 181 -28.20 -4.11 -9.04
CA LEU A 181 -28.80 -2.87 -9.50
C LEU A 181 -28.08 -1.67 -8.91
N LEU A 182 -27.65 -0.76 -9.78
CA LEU A 182 -26.81 0.36 -9.47
C LEU A 182 -27.46 1.64 -9.96
N LYS A 183 -27.89 2.49 -9.02
CA LYS A 183 -28.46 3.81 -9.32
C LYS A 183 -27.38 4.85 -9.22
N ILE A 184 -26.83 5.31 -10.34
CA ILE A 184 -25.63 6.17 -10.32
C ILE A 184 -25.98 7.59 -10.74
N PRO A 185 -25.86 8.58 -9.83
CA PRO A 185 -26.10 9.98 -10.16
C PRO A 185 -24.93 10.56 -10.97
N GLU A 186 -25.17 11.70 -11.60
CA GLU A 186 -24.11 12.50 -12.23
C GLU A 186 -22.98 12.82 -11.23
N ASN A 187 -21.75 12.87 -11.73
CA ASN A 187 -20.55 13.25 -11.01
C ASN A 187 -19.98 14.55 -11.58
N ILE A 188 -20.10 15.61 -10.80
CA ILE A 188 -19.56 16.95 -11.13
C ILE A 188 -18.17 17.19 -10.50
N GLY A 189 -17.61 16.20 -9.81
CA GLY A 189 -16.36 16.29 -9.06
C GLY A 189 -15.26 15.36 -9.57
N MET A 190 -14.32 15.05 -8.69
CA MET A 190 -13.27 14.06 -8.92
C MET A 190 -13.86 12.64 -9.06
N GLY A 191 -13.09 11.72 -9.61
CA GLY A 191 -13.48 10.32 -9.69
C GLY A 191 -13.69 9.77 -8.29
N ARG A 192 -14.70 8.92 -8.16
CA ARG A 192 -15.14 8.39 -6.86
C ARG A 192 -15.35 6.90 -6.96
N VAL A 193 -15.04 6.21 -5.88
CA VAL A 193 -15.11 4.75 -5.83
C VAL A 193 -16.03 4.31 -4.70
N LYS A 194 -16.84 3.30 -4.99
CA LYS A 194 -17.68 2.59 -4.02
C LYS A 194 -17.35 1.11 -4.09
N LYS A 195 -16.95 0.53 -2.97
CA LYS A 195 -16.65 -0.90 -2.84
C LYS A 195 -17.87 -1.63 -2.29
N ILE A 196 -18.23 -2.74 -2.93
CA ILE A 196 -19.31 -3.64 -2.54
C ILE A 196 -18.69 -4.99 -2.20
N SER A 197 -18.95 -5.49 -1.00
CA SER A 197 -18.53 -6.82 -0.57
C SER A 197 -19.73 -7.75 -0.62
N LEU A 198 -19.68 -8.75 -1.51
CA LEU A 198 -20.65 -9.84 -1.55
C LEU A 198 -20.13 -10.98 -0.68
N ARG A 199 -20.96 -11.47 0.23
CA ARG A 199 -20.69 -12.68 1.03
C ARG A 199 -21.45 -13.85 0.45
N PHE A 200 -20.77 -14.97 0.31
CA PHE A 200 -21.32 -16.22 -0.21
C PHE A 200 -21.65 -17.20 0.93
N GLY A 201 -22.46 -18.22 0.64
CA GLY A 201 -22.92 -19.18 1.64
C GLY A 201 -21.82 -19.98 2.34
N ASN A 202 -20.61 -20.07 1.76
CA ASN A 202 -19.44 -20.69 2.37
C ASN A 202 -18.58 -19.69 3.20
N GLY A 203 -19.04 -18.45 3.37
CA GLY A 203 -18.32 -17.39 4.09
C GLY A 203 -17.28 -16.64 3.26
N GLU A 204 -16.98 -17.06 2.02
CA GLU A 204 -16.08 -16.30 1.14
C GLU A 204 -16.69 -14.92 0.83
N GLU A 205 -15.83 -13.91 0.69
CA GLU A 205 -16.23 -12.56 0.29
C GLU A 205 -15.56 -12.16 -1.02
N LYS A 206 -16.35 -11.62 -1.95
CA LYS A 206 -15.83 -10.98 -3.17
C LYS A 206 -16.06 -9.48 -3.10
N ASN A 207 -14.99 -8.73 -3.33
CA ASN A 207 -15.02 -7.28 -3.39
C ASN A 207 -15.18 -6.81 -4.83
N ILE A 208 -16.07 -5.86 -5.05
CA ILE A 208 -16.37 -5.27 -6.34
C ILE A 208 -16.24 -3.76 -6.21
N GLY A 209 -15.39 -3.16 -7.03
CA GLY A 209 -15.23 -1.71 -7.09
C GLY A 209 -16.11 -1.08 -8.15
N ILE A 210 -16.93 -0.10 -7.79
CA ILE A 210 -17.57 0.80 -8.76
C ILE A 210 -16.73 2.05 -8.84
N TRP A 211 -16.10 2.27 -9.98
CA TRP A 211 -15.31 3.46 -10.26
C TRP A 211 -16.08 4.39 -11.18
N GLN A 212 -16.59 5.48 -10.62
CA GLN A 212 -17.24 6.51 -11.41
C GLN A 212 -16.22 7.57 -11.82
N MET A 213 -16.19 7.85 -13.13
CA MET A 213 -15.29 8.81 -13.74
C MET A 213 -15.50 10.24 -13.20
N PRO A 214 -14.43 11.05 -13.14
CA PRO A 214 -14.52 12.47 -12.82
C PRO A 214 -15.27 13.26 -13.90
N ARG A 215 -15.67 14.48 -13.55
CA ARG A 215 -15.96 15.50 -14.56
C ARG A 215 -14.73 15.78 -15.45
N LYS A 216 -14.94 16.47 -16.56
CA LYS A 216 -13.83 17.03 -17.36
C LYS A 216 -13.02 18.03 -16.53
N PHE A 217 -11.69 17.93 -16.61
CA PHE A 217 -10.78 18.82 -15.89
C PHE A 217 -10.54 20.17 -16.58
N ASN A 218 -10.27 21.17 -15.75
CA ASN A 218 -9.74 22.46 -16.12
C ASN A 218 -8.21 22.41 -16.23
N ALA A 219 -7.60 23.50 -16.71
CA ALA A 219 -6.15 23.63 -16.76
C ALA A 219 -5.49 23.72 -15.37
N SER A 220 -6.26 24.02 -14.32
CA SER A 220 -5.79 24.09 -12.94
C SER A 220 -6.73 23.28 -12.07
N GLU A 221 -6.18 22.32 -11.32
CA GLU A 221 -6.95 21.42 -10.46
C GLU A 221 -6.25 21.23 -9.12
N THR A 222 -7.04 21.09 -8.07
CA THR A 222 -6.57 20.74 -6.73
C THR A 222 -7.10 19.35 -6.36
N PHE A 223 -6.19 18.45 -6.03
CA PHE A 223 -6.48 17.09 -5.59
C PHE A 223 -6.36 17.00 -4.07
N GLU A 224 -7.50 17.01 -3.40
CA GLU A 224 -7.59 16.74 -1.97
C GLU A 224 -7.61 15.23 -1.74
N MET A 225 -6.46 14.69 -1.34
CA MET A 225 -6.21 13.26 -1.18
C MET A 225 -6.58 12.81 0.24
N PRO A 226 -7.70 12.09 0.43
CA PRO A 226 -8.07 11.60 1.77
C PRO A 226 -7.13 10.48 2.26
N TYR A 227 -6.51 9.75 1.33
CA TYR A 227 -5.60 8.64 1.58
C TYR A 227 -4.51 8.62 0.50
N SER A 228 -3.34 8.07 0.78
CA SER A 228 -2.36 7.76 -0.28
C SER A 228 -2.86 6.62 -1.18
N GLY A 229 -2.44 6.60 -2.43
CA GLY A 229 -2.85 5.66 -3.48
C GLY A 229 -4.21 6.01 -4.10
N CYS A 230 -4.63 7.27 -4.04
CA CYS A 230 -5.95 7.71 -4.48
C CYS A 230 -5.96 8.49 -5.80
N LEU A 231 -4.83 9.08 -6.22
CA LEU A 231 -4.80 10.02 -7.34
C LEU A 231 -5.30 9.37 -8.63
N GLY A 232 -4.95 8.11 -8.87
CA GLY A 232 -5.37 7.36 -10.05
C GLY A 232 -6.88 7.27 -10.22
N TYR A 233 -7.62 7.00 -9.14
CA TYR A 233 -9.07 6.94 -9.25
C TYR A 233 -9.69 8.34 -9.35
N MET A 234 -9.07 9.36 -8.73
CA MET A 234 -9.56 10.74 -8.78
C MET A 234 -9.52 11.31 -10.20
N ILE A 235 -8.50 10.96 -10.99
CA ILE A 235 -8.33 11.44 -12.37
C ILE A 235 -9.05 10.61 -13.43
N GLY A 236 -9.51 9.41 -13.08
CA GLY A 236 -10.20 8.54 -14.04
C GLY A 236 -9.26 7.77 -14.97
N SER A 237 -9.84 6.83 -15.71
CA SER A 237 -9.14 6.04 -16.73
C SER A 237 -9.05 6.76 -18.08
N ASP A 238 -9.87 7.80 -18.31
CA ASP A 238 -9.90 8.54 -19.57
C ASP A 238 -8.58 9.29 -19.80
N GLU A 239 -7.78 8.77 -20.73
CA GLU A 239 -6.47 9.34 -20.99
C GLU A 239 -6.51 10.74 -21.63
N SER A 240 -7.65 11.13 -22.19
CA SER A 240 -7.84 12.46 -22.75
C SER A 240 -7.81 13.57 -21.69
N ASN A 241 -7.88 13.21 -20.40
CA ASN A 241 -7.74 14.11 -19.28
C ASN A 241 -6.28 14.45 -18.96
N TYR A 242 -5.34 13.52 -19.23
CA TYR A 242 -3.92 13.79 -19.00
C TYR A 242 -3.46 14.92 -19.94
N GLY A 243 -2.69 15.86 -19.39
CA GLY A 243 -2.05 16.91 -20.18
C GLY A 243 -2.95 18.09 -20.51
N LYS A 244 -4.22 18.05 -20.09
CA LYS A 244 -5.06 19.26 -19.96
C LYS A 244 -4.74 20.01 -18.67
N ILE A 245 -4.45 19.28 -17.60
CA ILE A 245 -4.13 19.83 -16.28
C ILE A 245 -2.69 20.32 -16.31
N ARG A 246 -2.51 21.65 -16.29
CA ARG A 246 -1.20 22.32 -16.33
C ARG A 246 -0.71 22.67 -14.93
N ASN A 247 -1.62 23.13 -14.09
CA ASN A 247 -1.31 23.53 -12.72
C ASN A 247 -1.92 22.49 -11.79
N VAL A 248 -1.07 21.63 -11.25
CA VAL A 248 -1.46 20.53 -10.36
C VAL A 248 -1.15 20.94 -8.93
N ARG A 249 -2.19 21.06 -8.10
CA ARG A 249 -2.03 21.20 -6.66
C ARG A 249 -2.47 19.93 -5.97
N ILE A 250 -1.64 19.41 -5.07
CA ILE A 250 -1.96 18.22 -4.28
C ILE A 250 -2.00 18.61 -2.80
N VAL A 251 -3.00 18.11 -2.10
CA VAL A 251 -3.17 18.26 -0.66
C VAL A 251 -3.36 16.87 -0.08
N GLY A 252 -2.40 16.40 0.71
CA GLY A 252 -2.37 15.05 1.27
C GLY A 252 -1.16 14.20 0.83
N MET A 253 -1.15 12.93 1.24
CA MET A 253 0.02 12.07 1.13
C MET A 253 0.05 11.29 -0.18
N LEU A 254 1.20 11.24 -0.85
CA LEU A 254 1.44 10.48 -2.07
C LEU A 254 2.27 9.23 -1.79
N ASN A 255 1.89 8.10 -2.39
CA ASN A 255 2.72 6.91 -2.49
C ASN A 255 3.17 6.66 -3.94
N THR A 256 3.83 5.54 -4.23
CA THR A 256 4.32 5.24 -5.60
C THR A 256 3.19 5.21 -6.64
N ASN A 257 2.00 4.75 -6.26
CA ASN A 257 0.85 4.70 -7.16
C ASN A 257 0.45 6.12 -7.58
N ASP A 258 0.37 7.04 -6.63
CA ASP A 258 0.05 8.43 -6.92
C ASP A 258 1.14 9.09 -7.77
N CYS A 259 2.41 8.85 -7.44
CA CYS A 259 3.54 9.36 -8.22
C CYS A 259 3.52 8.88 -9.67
N TYR A 260 3.08 7.64 -9.94
CA TYR A 260 2.89 7.14 -11.30
C TYR A 260 1.84 7.96 -12.05
N TYR A 261 0.68 8.19 -11.44
CA TYR A 261 -0.38 8.97 -12.07
C TYR A 261 -0.01 10.45 -12.23
N LEU A 262 0.68 11.02 -11.24
CA LEU A 262 1.24 12.37 -11.32
C LEU A 262 2.19 12.47 -12.52
N LYS A 263 3.13 11.53 -12.66
CA LYS A 263 4.03 11.48 -13.81
C LYS A 263 3.28 11.42 -15.14
N ARG A 264 2.21 10.61 -15.24
CA ARG A 264 1.38 10.52 -16.44
C ARG A 264 0.69 11.84 -16.80
N ILE A 265 0.19 12.58 -15.81
CA ILE A 265 -0.38 13.92 -16.04
C ILE A 265 0.65 14.81 -16.73
N LEU A 266 1.90 14.75 -16.29
CA LEU A 266 2.99 15.61 -16.75
C LEU A 266 3.63 15.15 -18.08
N GLU A 267 3.63 13.85 -18.37
CA GLU A 267 4.24 13.26 -19.57
C GLU A 267 3.31 13.24 -20.78
N SER A 268 2.00 13.27 -20.55
CA SER A 268 1.04 13.29 -21.63
C SER A 268 1.26 14.52 -22.52
N ASN A 269 1.48 14.24 -23.81
CA ASN A 269 1.70 15.25 -24.83
C ASN A 269 0.38 16.00 -25.04
N GLY A 270 0.10 17.02 -24.24
CA GLY A 270 -0.94 18.02 -24.51
C GLY A 270 -0.54 18.91 -25.69
N TYR A 271 -0.04 18.32 -26.78
CA TYR A 271 0.41 18.99 -27.99
C TYR A 271 -0.80 19.66 -28.62
N GLN A 272 -0.86 20.97 -28.46
CA GLN A 272 -1.78 21.78 -29.23
C GLN A 272 -1.14 21.99 -30.61
N GLY A 273 -1.89 21.73 -31.68
CA GLY A 273 -1.42 21.89 -33.06
C GLY A 273 -1.03 23.33 -33.46
N ASN A 274 -0.88 24.23 -32.49
CA ASN A 274 -0.42 25.62 -32.60
C ASN A 274 1.09 25.80 -32.32
N GLY A 275 1.81 24.75 -31.89
CA GLY A 275 3.26 24.78 -31.70
C GLY A 275 3.75 25.36 -30.37
N GLU A 276 2.85 25.76 -29.47
CA GLU A 276 3.21 26.16 -28.11
C GLU A 276 3.50 24.92 -27.25
N LYS A 277 4.67 24.92 -26.60
CA LYS A 277 5.04 23.85 -25.67
C LYS A 277 4.22 23.99 -24.40
N PRO A 278 3.68 22.90 -23.86
CA PRO A 278 3.00 22.96 -22.58
C PRO A 278 3.96 23.31 -21.45
N GLU A 279 3.49 24.09 -20.49
CA GLU A 279 4.17 24.35 -19.23
C GLU A 279 3.35 23.73 -18.10
N TYR A 280 4.03 23.06 -17.17
CA TYR A 280 3.41 22.47 -15.98
C TYR A 280 3.99 23.08 -14.71
N THR A 281 3.12 23.39 -13.77
CA THR A 281 3.48 23.78 -12.41
C THR A 281 2.90 22.77 -11.42
N ILE A 282 3.66 22.43 -10.40
CA ILE A 282 3.24 21.50 -9.35
C ILE A 282 3.40 22.16 -8.00
N ASP A 283 2.29 22.26 -7.27
CA ASP A 283 2.27 22.69 -5.89
C ASP A 283 2.03 21.49 -4.96
N LEU A 284 3.10 21.06 -4.29
CA LEU A 284 3.08 20.02 -3.25
C LEU A 284 3.27 20.63 -1.86
N SER A 285 3.14 21.95 -1.67
CA SER A 285 3.40 22.62 -0.39
C SER A 285 2.57 22.09 0.79
N GLN A 286 1.39 21.51 0.51
CA GLN A 286 0.48 20.90 1.49
C GLN A 286 0.38 19.38 1.32
N SER A 287 1.42 18.77 0.76
CA SER A 287 1.53 17.33 0.51
C SER A 287 2.63 16.67 1.35
N GLY A 288 2.84 15.38 1.14
CA GLY A 288 4.00 14.63 1.63
C GLY A 288 4.14 13.30 0.87
N PHE A 289 5.26 12.61 1.07
CA PHE A 289 5.47 11.28 0.48
C PHE A 289 5.47 10.22 1.58
N VAL A 290 4.78 9.11 1.32
CA VAL A 290 4.63 7.98 2.24
C VAL A 290 4.93 6.67 1.53
N ALA A 291 5.51 5.73 2.26
CA ALA A 291 5.78 4.40 1.74
C ALA A 291 4.52 3.66 1.31
N GLY A 292 4.59 3.02 0.14
CA GLY A 292 3.50 2.20 -0.41
C GLY A 292 3.54 2.17 -1.93
N LYS A 293 3.08 1.05 -2.50
CA LYS A 293 3.04 0.86 -3.96
C LYS A 293 1.63 0.70 -4.54
N GLU A 294 0.65 0.47 -3.67
CA GLU A 294 -0.70 0.09 -4.07
C GLU A 294 -1.64 1.27 -4.08
N SER A 295 -2.67 1.15 -4.93
CA SER A 295 -3.86 2.00 -4.86
C SER A 295 -4.59 1.77 -3.52
N HIS A 296 -5.30 2.78 -3.05
CA HIS A 296 -6.19 2.68 -1.89
C HIS A 296 -7.29 1.61 -2.08
N TYR A 297 -7.65 1.32 -3.33
CA TYR A 297 -8.66 0.33 -3.73
C TYR A 297 -8.03 -0.88 -4.44
N SER A 298 -6.84 -1.31 -4.00
CA SER A 298 -6.12 -2.45 -4.60
C SER A 298 -6.89 -3.77 -4.50
N ASP A 299 -7.69 -3.93 -3.45
CA ASP A 299 -8.62 -5.04 -3.24
C ASP A 299 -9.74 -5.15 -4.28
N CYS A 300 -9.97 -4.09 -5.04
CA CYS A 300 -10.90 -4.04 -6.18
C CYS A 300 -10.15 -3.97 -7.52
N ASN A 301 -8.82 -4.14 -7.53
CA ASN A 301 -7.95 -3.97 -8.70
C ASN A 301 -8.07 -2.60 -9.40
N ILE A 302 -8.56 -1.57 -8.70
CA ILE A 302 -8.71 -0.22 -9.27
C ILE A 302 -7.36 0.48 -9.23
N CYS A 303 -6.89 0.92 -10.41
CA CYS A 303 -5.69 1.73 -10.56
C CYS A 303 -4.41 1.11 -9.98
N ASN A 304 -4.35 -0.21 -9.79
CA ASN A 304 -3.18 -0.83 -9.17
C ASN A 304 -2.02 -0.90 -10.17
N VAL A 305 -0.85 -0.39 -9.76
CA VAL A 305 0.33 -0.26 -10.63
C VAL A 305 1.22 -1.51 -10.46
N PRO A 306 1.76 -2.10 -11.54
CA PRO A 306 2.68 -3.23 -11.42
C PRO A 306 3.99 -2.83 -10.73
N SER A 307 4.63 -3.76 -10.01
CA SER A 307 5.80 -3.50 -9.15
C SER A 307 7.01 -2.88 -9.86
N ASP A 308 7.09 -2.98 -11.18
CA ASP A 308 8.29 -2.67 -11.95
C ASP A 308 8.25 -1.26 -12.58
N TYR A 309 7.14 -0.52 -12.45
CA TYR A 309 6.95 0.77 -13.14
C TYR A 309 7.65 1.95 -12.46
N LEU A 310 7.65 1.98 -11.13
CA LEU A 310 8.37 2.97 -10.33
C LEU A 310 8.90 2.28 -9.06
N PRO A 311 10.07 2.69 -8.55
CA PRO A 311 10.54 2.21 -7.27
C PRO A 311 9.55 2.56 -6.15
N THR A 312 9.61 1.80 -5.06
CA THR A 312 8.81 2.13 -3.87
C THR A 312 9.25 3.48 -3.33
N VAL A 313 8.27 4.35 -3.08
CA VAL A 313 8.48 5.64 -2.42
C VAL A 313 8.93 5.38 -0.99
N PHE A 314 9.96 6.07 -0.53
CA PHE A 314 10.32 6.12 0.88
C PHE A 314 9.64 7.34 1.52
N THR A 315 9.31 7.22 2.80
CA THR A 315 8.62 8.30 3.52
C THR A 315 9.51 9.53 3.60
N ASN A 316 8.94 10.72 3.40
CA ASN A 316 9.64 12.01 3.40
C ASN A 316 10.69 12.19 2.28
N ASP A 317 10.71 11.32 1.27
CA ASP A 317 11.65 11.43 0.16
C ASP A 317 10.92 11.85 -1.13
N VAL A 318 11.52 12.79 -1.87
CA VAL A 318 11.07 13.04 -3.25
C VAL A 318 11.57 11.87 -4.10
N PRO A 319 10.70 11.00 -4.64
CA PRO A 319 11.15 9.70 -5.10
C PRO A 319 11.91 9.76 -6.42
N ALA A 320 12.86 8.83 -6.58
CA ALA A 320 13.57 8.66 -7.85
C ALA A 320 12.60 8.40 -9.00
N GLY A 321 12.80 9.08 -10.14
CA GLY A 321 12.05 8.80 -11.37
C GLY A 321 10.74 9.56 -11.56
N VAL A 322 10.21 10.24 -10.52
CA VAL A 322 8.88 10.87 -10.57
C VAL A 322 8.83 12.02 -11.57
N PHE A 323 9.83 12.90 -11.54
CA PHE A 323 9.89 14.05 -12.44
C PHE A 323 10.97 13.90 -13.53
N THR A 324 11.75 12.83 -13.49
CA THR A 324 12.86 12.60 -14.43
C THR A 324 12.44 12.75 -15.90
N SER A 325 13.24 13.50 -16.66
CA SER A 325 13.08 13.79 -18.08
C SER A 325 11.81 14.56 -18.44
N ASN A 326 11.15 15.21 -17.48
CA ASN A 326 10.01 16.05 -17.79
C ASN A 326 10.45 17.35 -18.48
N LYS A 327 10.14 17.45 -19.78
CA LYS A 327 10.58 18.57 -20.63
C LYS A 327 9.72 19.84 -20.50
N TYR A 328 8.68 19.80 -19.67
CA TYR A 328 7.62 20.80 -19.64
C TYR A 328 7.33 21.32 -18.23
N LEU A 329 7.86 20.66 -17.21
CA LEU A 329 7.79 21.08 -15.81
C LEU A 329 8.64 22.33 -15.61
N THR A 330 7.99 23.46 -15.32
CA THR A 330 8.66 24.76 -15.16
C THR A 330 8.90 25.13 -13.70
N GLU A 331 8.05 24.65 -12.80
CA GLU A 331 8.08 24.94 -11.37
C GLU A 331 7.56 23.75 -10.53
N VAL A 332 8.25 23.46 -9.43
CA VAL A 332 7.81 22.54 -8.38
C VAL A 332 8.01 23.18 -7.02
N ILE A 333 6.93 23.26 -6.25
CA ILE A 333 6.95 23.64 -4.84
C ILE A 333 6.92 22.33 -4.04
N LEU A 334 8.05 21.98 -3.42
CA LEU A 334 8.16 20.80 -2.56
C LEU A 334 7.54 21.06 -1.17
N PRO A 335 6.98 20.04 -0.50
CA PRO A 335 6.50 20.19 0.87
C PRO A 335 7.66 20.35 1.86
N GLU A 336 7.38 20.99 2.99
CA GLU A 336 8.25 20.91 4.16
C GLU A 336 8.22 19.50 4.77
N GLY A 337 9.29 19.13 5.49
CA GLY A 337 9.43 17.78 6.06
C GLY A 337 10.08 16.76 5.14
N ILE A 338 10.41 17.14 3.89
CA ILE A 338 11.24 16.31 3.01
C ILE A 338 12.65 16.21 3.56
N GLU A 339 13.16 14.99 3.71
CA GLU A 339 14.49 14.71 4.24
C GLU A 339 15.51 14.49 3.12
N MET A 340 15.09 13.84 2.02
CA MET A 340 15.94 13.57 0.87
C MET A 340 15.25 13.89 -0.46
N ILE A 341 16.02 14.44 -1.39
CA ILE A 341 15.67 14.44 -2.81
C ILE A 341 16.40 13.26 -3.46
N ASP A 342 15.69 12.20 -3.82
CA ASP A 342 16.30 10.96 -4.27
C ASP A 342 17.17 11.14 -5.53
N PRO A 343 18.08 10.18 -5.79
CA PRO A 343 18.84 10.13 -7.01
C PRO A 343 17.96 10.28 -8.26
N SER A 344 18.37 11.21 -9.13
CA SER A 344 17.71 11.53 -10.39
C SER A 344 16.26 12.04 -10.32
N ALA A 345 15.72 12.40 -9.15
CA ALA A 345 14.32 12.82 -8.98
C ALA A 345 13.83 13.85 -10.04
N PHE A 346 14.67 14.84 -10.37
CA PHE A 346 14.43 15.88 -11.38
C PHE A 346 15.43 15.84 -12.56
N SER A 347 16.19 14.76 -12.73
CA SER A 347 17.20 14.66 -13.80
C SER A 347 16.58 14.88 -15.17
N HIS A 348 17.20 15.71 -16.01
CA HIS A 348 16.74 16.10 -17.35
C HIS A 348 15.40 16.87 -17.39
N CYS A 349 15.01 17.55 -16.30
CA CYS A 349 13.91 18.52 -16.35
C CYS A 349 14.33 19.81 -17.05
N THR A 350 14.38 19.80 -18.38
CA THR A 350 15.00 20.90 -19.16
C THR A 350 14.26 22.23 -19.11
N ALA A 351 12.98 22.23 -18.73
CA ALA A 351 12.17 23.44 -18.57
C ALA A 351 12.11 23.96 -17.13
N LEU A 352 12.60 23.21 -16.14
CA LEU A 352 12.51 23.59 -14.73
C LEU A 352 13.35 24.84 -14.49
N THR A 353 12.73 25.91 -14.01
CA THR A 353 13.39 27.22 -13.84
C THR A 353 13.73 27.52 -12.39
N THR A 354 12.92 27.02 -11.47
CA THR A 354 13.03 27.28 -10.04
C THR A 354 12.72 26.00 -9.27
N VAL A 355 13.51 25.74 -8.23
CA VAL A 355 13.21 24.70 -7.24
C VAL A 355 13.43 25.27 -5.84
N ASN A 356 12.49 24.97 -4.93
CA ASN A 356 12.61 25.26 -3.52
C ASN A 356 13.09 23.99 -2.81
N ILE A 357 14.25 24.04 -2.17
CA ILE A 357 14.80 22.94 -1.38
C ILE A 357 14.23 23.05 0.04
N PRO A 358 13.39 22.12 0.54
CA PRO A 358 12.77 22.24 1.87
C PRO A 358 13.77 22.44 3.01
N SER A 359 13.40 23.12 4.09
CA SER A 359 14.35 23.44 5.19
C SER A 359 14.83 22.18 5.92
N SER A 360 13.99 21.14 5.94
CA SER A 360 14.28 19.82 6.49
C SER A 360 15.19 18.96 5.61
N CYS A 361 15.48 19.37 4.37
CA CYS A 361 16.21 18.56 3.41
C CYS A 361 17.68 18.42 3.84
N THR A 362 18.11 17.20 4.13
CA THR A 362 19.47 16.89 4.58
C THR A 362 20.35 16.34 3.46
N GLU A 363 19.76 15.76 2.41
CA GLU A 363 20.51 15.16 1.31
C GLU A 363 19.87 15.41 -0.06
N ILE A 364 20.70 15.81 -1.02
CA ILE A 364 20.36 15.83 -2.44
C ILE A 364 21.11 14.69 -3.11
N GLY A 365 20.37 13.72 -3.64
CA GLY A 365 20.90 12.50 -4.23
C GLY A 365 21.66 12.73 -5.55
N SER A 366 22.37 11.69 -5.99
CA SER A 366 23.18 11.74 -7.20
C SER A 366 22.31 12.00 -8.44
N ASN A 367 22.78 12.91 -9.31
CA ASN A 367 22.08 13.38 -10.51
C ASN A 367 20.70 14.01 -10.27
N ALA A 368 20.32 14.36 -9.03
CA ALA A 368 18.97 14.85 -8.70
C ALA A 368 18.45 15.93 -9.64
N PHE A 369 19.28 16.91 -10.02
CA PHE A 369 18.97 18.02 -10.94
C PHE A 369 19.88 18.03 -12.18
N LYS A 370 20.47 16.90 -12.54
CA LYS A 370 21.37 16.81 -13.69
C LYS A 370 20.66 17.27 -14.96
N SER A 371 21.33 18.08 -15.78
CA SER A 371 20.81 18.57 -17.06
C SER A 371 19.46 19.30 -16.96
N CYS A 372 19.18 19.98 -15.83
CA CYS A 372 18.10 20.95 -15.75
C CYS A 372 18.56 22.29 -16.36
N GLU A 373 18.62 22.34 -17.68
CA GLU A 373 19.28 23.42 -18.45
C GLU A 373 18.67 24.81 -18.23
N SER A 374 17.37 24.89 -17.92
CA SER A 374 16.68 26.15 -17.64
C SER A 374 16.71 26.56 -16.17
N LEU A 375 17.27 25.73 -15.28
CA LEU A 375 17.28 26.00 -13.84
C LEU A 375 18.14 27.22 -13.57
N LYS A 376 17.53 28.25 -12.97
CA LYS A 376 18.18 29.53 -12.61
C LYS A 376 18.15 29.80 -11.13
N ASN A 377 17.12 29.31 -10.43
CA ASN A 377 16.93 29.57 -9.01
C ASN A 377 16.88 28.25 -8.25
N VAL A 378 17.81 28.08 -7.31
CA VAL A 378 17.73 27.06 -6.27
C VAL A 378 17.54 27.82 -4.97
N LEU A 379 16.31 27.84 -4.48
CA LEU A 379 15.94 28.60 -3.29
C LEU A 379 16.03 27.69 -2.07
N PHE A 380 16.63 28.22 -1.01
CA PHE A 380 16.65 27.58 0.31
C PHE A 380 15.73 28.43 1.22
N PRO A 381 14.63 27.89 1.75
CA PRO A 381 13.66 28.65 2.52
C PRO A 381 14.28 29.13 3.83
N TYR A 382 13.88 30.35 4.21
CA TYR A 382 14.08 31.00 5.51
C TYR A 382 15.52 31.07 6.05
N ILE A 383 16.33 31.93 5.44
CA ILE A 383 17.46 32.50 6.16
C ILE A 383 16.95 33.76 6.86
N SER A 384 16.68 33.66 8.16
CA SER A 384 16.34 34.83 9.00
C SER A 384 16.96 34.64 10.38
N GLN A 385 17.07 35.73 11.13
CA GLN A 385 17.79 35.84 12.40
C GLN A 385 17.38 34.78 13.46
N ASP A 386 16.20 34.15 13.30
CA ASP A 386 15.56 33.28 14.31
C ASP A 386 15.11 31.88 13.80
N ILE A 387 15.44 31.44 12.57
CA ILE A 387 14.95 30.15 12.01
C ILE A 387 16.08 29.34 11.32
N ASP A 388 15.99 28.01 11.47
CA ASP A 388 16.83 26.94 10.92
C ASP A 388 17.57 27.30 9.63
N LEU A 389 18.90 27.49 9.73
CA LEU A 389 19.80 27.48 8.58
C LEU A 389 19.54 26.22 7.75
N PRO A 390 19.75 26.26 6.41
CA PRO A 390 19.51 25.08 5.58
C PRO A 390 20.29 23.90 6.14
N HIS A 391 19.61 22.81 6.51
CA HIS A 391 20.22 21.64 7.16
C HIS A 391 20.92 20.70 6.18
N LEU A 392 21.06 21.10 4.91
CA LEU A 392 21.63 20.28 3.85
C LEU A 392 23.06 19.84 4.21
N GLN A 393 23.25 18.54 4.35
CA GLN A 393 24.52 17.93 4.79
C GLN A 393 25.30 17.29 3.63
N LYS A 394 24.58 16.80 2.62
CA LYS A 394 25.17 16.04 1.51
C LYS A 394 24.61 16.41 0.15
N ILE A 395 25.50 16.56 -0.83
CA ILE A 395 25.15 16.68 -2.25
C ILE A 395 25.86 15.57 -3.03
N GLY A 396 25.06 14.65 -3.56
CA GLY A 396 25.49 13.47 -4.31
C GLY A 396 26.05 13.80 -5.69
N GLN A 397 26.72 12.82 -6.29
CA GLN A 397 27.51 12.96 -7.51
C GLN A 397 26.68 13.56 -8.66
N TYR A 398 27.25 14.53 -9.39
CA TYR A 398 26.58 15.20 -10.53
C TYR A 398 25.22 15.84 -10.24
N ALA A 399 24.85 16.07 -8.97
CA ALA A 399 23.51 16.55 -8.59
C ALA A 399 23.06 17.76 -9.42
N PHE A 400 23.92 18.75 -9.65
CA PHE A 400 23.61 19.95 -10.45
C PHE A 400 24.43 20.05 -11.75
N TYR A 401 24.98 18.93 -12.23
CA TYR A 401 25.79 18.94 -13.46
C TYR A 401 24.94 19.31 -14.67
N GLY A 402 25.41 20.27 -15.49
CA GLY A 402 24.69 20.68 -16.70
C GLY A 402 23.39 21.46 -16.42
N THR A 403 23.25 22.03 -15.23
CA THR A 403 22.22 23.02 -14.94
C THR A 403 22.49 24.34 -15.65
N GLY A 404 21.47 25.19 -15.76
CA GLY A 404 21.61 26.56 -16.25
C GLY A 404 22.55 27.42 -15.40
N ARG A 405 22.82 28.65 -15.85
CA ARG A 405 23.56 29.62 -15.04
C ARG A 405 22.64 30.09 -13.90
N LEU A 406 22.96 29.68 -12.67
CA LEU A 406 22.20 30.01 -11.48
C LEU A 406 22.38 31.49 -11.12
N ASN A 407 21.31 32.16 -10.72
CA ASN A 407 21.37 33.53 -10.23
C ASN A 407 22.09 33.59 -8.89
N SER A 408 21.77 32.64 -8.01
CA SER A 408 22.39 32.47 -6.71
C SER A 408 22.46 31.00 -6.33
N PHE A 409 23.40 30.66 -5.44
CA PHE A 409 23.43 29.38 -4.75
C PHE A 409 23.99 29.56 -3.34
N VAL A 410 23.45 28.83 -2.37
CA VAL A 410 23.86 28.88 -0.96
C VAL A 410 24.59 27.58 -0.61
N LEU A 411 25.76 27.71 0.01
CA LEU A 411 26.50 26.63 0.64
C LEU A 411 26.33 26.78 2.16
N PRO A 412 25.42 26.01 2.79
CA PRO A 412 25.16 26.13 4.22
C PRO A 412 26.31 25.58 5.06
N GLU A 413 26.41 26.03 6.31
CA GLU A 413 27.43 25.55 7.26
C GLU A 413 27.34 24.05 7.54
N SER A 414 26.15 23.47 7.44
CA SER A 414 25.91 22.04 7.65
C SER A 414 26.45 21.15 6.53
N LEU A 415 26.84 21.70 5.37
CA LEU A 415 27.22 20.94 4.18
C LEU A 415 28.58 20.29 4.34
N LYS A 416 28.58 19.00 4.74
CA LYS A 416 29.76 18.20 5.06
C LYS A 416 30.31 17.40 3.89
N VAL A 417 29.43 16.92 3.01
CA VAL A 417 29.81 16.00 1.92
C VAL A 417 29.37 16.54 0.57
N VAL A 418 30.32 16.73 -0.34
CA VAL A 418 30.07 17.08 -1.74
C VAL A 418 30.81 16.08 -2.61
N GLU A 419 30.04 15.29 -3.36
CA GLU A 419 30.61 14.26 -4.23
C GLU A 419 31.15 14.84 -5.54
N THR A 420 31.76 13.99 -6.35
CA THR A 420 32.47 14.39 -7.58
C THR A 420 31.55 15.10 -8.58
N THR A 421 31.98 16.28 -9.05
CA THR A 421 31.28 17.09 -10.08
C THR A 421 29.88 17.57 -9.69
N SER A 422 29.48 17.43 -8.42
CA SER A 422 28.14 17.82 -7.95
C SER A 422 27.83 19.30 -8.10
N LEU A 423 28.85 20.15 -7.99
CA LEU A 423 28.74 21.62 -8.08
C LEU A 423 29.34 22.20 -9.38
N SER A 424 29.43 21.39 -10.44
CA SER A 424 29.96 21.83 -11.74
C SER A 424 28.91 22.62 -12.54
N PHE A 425 28.51 23.77 -12.01
CA PHE A 425 27.58 24.73 -12.61
C PHE A 425 28.16 26.15 -12.64
N TYR A 426 27.50 27.01 -13.42
CA TYR A 426 27.79 28.45 -13.44
C TYR A 426 26.84 29.16 -12.49
N VAL A 427 27.33 30.15 -11.75
CA VAL A 427 26.52 30.93 -10.81
C VAL A 427 26.98 32.38 -10.79
N ASP A 428 26.05 33.33 -10.65
CA ASP A 428 26.38 34.76 -10.55
C ASP A 428 26.77 35.16 -9.11
N LYS A 429 26.02 34.68 -8.12
CA LYS A 429 26.28 34.92 -6.69
C LYS A 429 26.37 33.61 -5.91
N LEU A 430 27.52 33.33 -5.34
CA LEU A 430 27.71 32.17 -4.47
C LEU A 430 27.80 32.65 -3.02
N PHE A 431 26.92 32.17 -2.16
CA PHE A 431 26.94 32.47 -0.72
C PHE A 431 27.53 31.28 0.02
N CYS A 432 28.69 31.46 0.68
CA CYS A 432 29.28 30.46 1.54
C CYS A 432 29.11 30.89 2.99
N LEU A 433 28.43 30.08 3.80
CA LEU A 433 28.11 30.45 5.17
C LEU A 433 29.18 29.99 6.18
N THR A 434 30.18 29.22 5.75
CA THR A 434 31.28 28.76 6.61
C THR A 434 32.32 29.84 6.86
N GLU A 435 32.88 29.90 8.08
CA GLU A 435 33.97 30.83 8.42
C GLU A 435 35.27 30.50 7.67
N GLU A 436 35.52 29.22 7.43
CA GLU A 436 36.69 28.72 6.71
C GLU A 436 36.29 28.14 5.34
N PRO A 437 37.17 28.19 4.32
CA PRO A 437 36.89 27.63 3.01
C PRO A 437 36.62 26.12 3.12
N PRO A 438 35.45 25.64 2.67
CA PRO A 438 35.09 24.25 2.92
C PRO A 438 35.98 23.28 2.14
N VAL A 439 36.37 22.20 2.83
CA VAL A 439 37.13 21.07 2.30
C VAL A 439 36.24 19.83 2.41
N TRP A 440 35.80 19.30 1.27
CA TRP A 440 34.91 18.14 1.23
C TRP A 440 35.68 16.85 0.96
N GLU A 441 35.26 15.78 1.60
CA GLU A 441 35.77 14.43 1.34
C GLU A 441 35.47 14.02 -0.11
N ILE A 442 36.47 13.46 -0.81
CA ILE A 442 36.30 12.90 -2.16
C ILE A 442 36.21 11.38 -2.03
N PRO A 443 35.02 10.76 -2.22
CA PRO A 443 34.89 9.31 -2.17
C PRO A 443 35.57 8.66 -3.38
N GLY A 444 36.63 7.89 -3.15
CA GLY A 444 37.37 7.19 -4.21
C GLY A 444 38.33 8.11 -4.99
N ASN A 445 39.46 7.54 -5.41
CA ASN A 445 40.64 8.25 -5.94
C ASN A 445 40.46 8.91 -7.34
N ALA A 446 39.22 9.26 -7.74
CA ALA A 446 38.94 10.00 -8.95
C ALA A 446 39.08 11.50 -8.66
N GLY A 447 40.26 12.04 -8.96
CA GLY A 447 40.57 13.45 -8.81
C GLY A 447 39.51 14.36 -9.47
N TYR A 448 39.40 15.55 -8.87
CA TYR A 448 38.56 16.70 -9.26
C TYR A 448 37.12 16.69 -8.72
N VAL A 449 36.95 17.15 -7.47
CA VAL A 449 35.74 17.90 -7.11
C VAL A 449 35.78 19.21 -7.90
N LEU A 450 35.16 19.20 -9.08
CA LEU A 450 34.80 20.43 -9.80
C LEU A 450 33.78 21.16 -8.94
N GLY A 451 34.27 22.15 -8.18
CA GLY A 451 33.41 23.09 -7.47
C GLY A 451 32.76 24.08 -8.43
N PRO A 452 31.97 25.02 -7.91
CA PRO A 452 31.39 26.09 -8.71
C PRO A 452 32.48 26.78 -9.55
N LYS A 453 32.14 27.19 -10.77
CA LYS A 453 33.10 27.86 -11.65
C LYS A 453 33.20 29.34 -11.25
N PRO A 454 34.42 29.91 -11.07
CA PRO A 454 34.60 31.32 -10.74
C PRO A 454 34.14 32.32 -11.82
N ASP A 455 33.73 31.84 -12.99
CA ASP A 455 33.44 32.63 -14.20
C ASP A 455 32.34 33.69 -13.99
N GLY A 456 32.77 34.94 -13.75
CA GLY A 456 31.90 36.07 -13.43
C GLY A 456 31.20 35.97 -12.07
N CYS A 457 31.56 34.98 -11.25
CA CYS A 457 30.91 34.69 -9.97
C CYS A 457 31.44 35.61 -8.85
N THR A 458 30.54 36.22 -8.10
CA THR A 458 30.86 36.88 -6.83
C THR A 458 30.62 35.89 -5.69
N LEU A 459 31.68 35.61 -4.93
CA LEU A 459 31.65 34.78 -3.73
C LEU A 459 31.44 35.66 -2.50
N TYR A 460 30.31 35.50 -1.83
CA TYR A 460 29.97 36.13 -0.56
C TYR A 460 30.38 35.20 0.58
N VAL A 461 31.17 35.71 1.52
CA VAL A 461 31.69 34.98 2.69
C VAL A 461 31.35 35.73 3.98
N PRO A 462 31.39 35.08 5.16
CA PRO A 462 31.09 35.77 6.42
C PRO A 462 32.06 36.92 6.68
N TYR A 463 31.60 37.90 7.48
CA TYR A 463 32.38 39.07 7.84
C TYR A 463 33.70 38.66 8.52
N GLY A 464 34.83 39.25 8.10
CA GLY A 464 36.16 38.93 8.64
C GLY A 464 36.81 37.65 8.09
N CYS A 465 36.15 36.88 7.23
CA CYS A 465 36.66 35.60 6.72
C CYS A 465 37.38 35.70 5.36
N SER A 466 37.42 36.86 4.68
CA SER A 466 37.88 36.91 3.29
C SER A 466 39.35 36.53 3.08
N GLU A 467 40.21 36.75 4.07
CA GLU A 467 41.65 36.42 3.96
C GLU A 467 41.87 34.91 3.84
N ALA A 468 41.15 34.09 4.62
CA ALA A 468 41.22 32.63 4.53
C ALA A 468 40.79 32.14 3.14
N TYR A 469 39.71 32.70 2.59
CA TYR A 469 39.22 32.38 1.25
C TYR A 469 40.18 32.81 0.14
N LYS A 470 40.79 33.99 0.23
CA LYS A 470 41.81 34.45 -0.73
C LYS A 470 43.04 33.57 -0.74
N ALA A 471 43.43 33.03 0.42
CA ALA A 471 44.58 32.12 0.55
C ALA A 471 44.33 30.73 -0.05
N SER A 472 43.08 30.33 -0.27
CA SER A 472 42.74 29.03 -0.83
C SER A 472 43.03 28.94 -2.33
N GLU A 473 43.71 27.87 -2.78
CA GLU A 473 43.99 27.62 -4.20
C GLU A 473 42.72 27.53 -5.07
N LYS A 474 41.63 27.02 -4.50
CA LYS A 474 40.35 26.84 -5.20
C LYS A 474 39.45 28.06 -5.03
N TRP A 475 39.28 28.53 -3.80
CA TRP A 475 38.32 29.59 -3.46
C TRP A 475 38.86 31.00 -3.71
N GLY A 476 40.18 31.20 -3.69
CA GLY A 476 40.82 32.48 -3.98
C GLY A 476 40.70 32.93 -5.43
N LYS A 477 40.17 32.07 -6.32
CA LYS A 477 39.91 32.38 -7.74
C LYS A 477 38.64 33.20 -7.97
N PHE A 478 37.76 33.30 -6.97
CA PHE A 478 36.50 34.04 -7.08
C PHE A 478 36.67 35.53 -6.79
N LYS A 479 35.73 36.34 -7.25
CA LYS A 479 35.59 37.71 -6.75
C LYS A 479 34.97 37.65 -5.35
N ILE A 480 35.80 37.77 -4.33
CA ILE A 480 35.37 37.63 -2.92
C ILE A 480 34.83 38.97 -2.38
N VAL A 481 33.68 38.90 -1.71
CA VAL A 481 33.03 40.01 -1.00
C VAL A 481 32.61 39.49 0.37
N GLU A 482 32.89 40.26 1.42
CA GLU A 482 32.38 39.94 2.76
C GLU A 482 30.92 40.40 2.89
N MET A 483 30.11 39.53 3.47
CA MET A 483 28.75 39.89 3.90
C MET A 483 28.84 40.84 5.11
N PRO A 484 27.83 41.71 5.33
CA PRO A 484 27.80 42.57 6.50
C PRO A 484 27.70 41.72 7.79
N GLU A 485 28.23 42.25 8.89
CA GLU A 485 28.18 41.59 10.21
C GLU A 485 26.72 41.36 10.66
N ASP A 486 25.87 42.37 10.47
CA ASP A 486 24.44 42.31 10.73
C ASP A 486 23.63 42.18 9.44
N LYS A 487 22.48 41.49 9.51
CA LYS A 487 21.48 41.43 8.43
C LYS A 487 21.99 40.85 7.11
N TRP A 488 23.05 40.06 7.14
CA TRP A 488 23.57 39.38 5.95
C TRP A 488 22.53 38.50 5.27
N TRP A 489 21.58 37.92 6.02
CA TRP A 489 20.50 37.10 5.48
C TRP A 489 19.57 37.89 4.52
N GLU A 490 19.46 39.21 4.66
CA GLU A 490 18.71 40.07 3.72
C GLU A 490 19.35 40.10 2.32
N MET A 491 20.62 39.64 2.18
CA MET A 491 21.29 39.54 0.89
C MET A 491 20.99 38.24 0.14
N ILE A 492 20.48 37.22 0.83
CA ILE A 492 20.24 35.91 0.23
C ILE A 492 18.86 35.92 -0.43
N PRO A 493 18.78 35.65 -1.75
CA PRO A 493 17.51 35.56 -2.47
C PRO A 493 16.67 34.37 -2.00
#